data_AF-A0A7S2I6H8-F1
#
_entry.id   AF-A0A7S2I6H8-F1
#
_cell.length_a   1.000
_cell.length_b   1.000
_cell.length_c   1.000
_cell.angle_alpha   90.00
_cell.angle_beta   90.00
_cell.angle_gamma   90.00
#
_symmetry.space_group_name_H-M   'P 1'
#
loop_
_entity.id
_entity.type
_entity.pdbx_description
1 polymer ?
#
loop_
_entity_poly.entity_id
_entity_poly.type
_entity_poly.pdbx_seq_one_letter_code
_entity_poly.pdbx_strand_id
1 'polypeptide(L)'
;ETHKKKKVIYTFFKKRKMKFRPCIDLHSGKVKQIVGSTLTDDGDDQTKKQQELKASSEESKEILSTNFETNRPASDYAKMYERDELTGGHVIMLGPGNTEAAKSALQAYPNGLQVGGGINETNAQEWLSYGASHVIVTSYVFHHGQIDMDRLTNLVSLIGKSKLVLDLSCRRKPNDTDPNKPYYVVTDRWQTYTNVQVNEDTLKQLSEYCDEFLVHGVENEGKRCGILEDLVVLLG
;
A
#
# COMPACT_ATOMS: atom_id res chain seq x y z
N GLU A 1 28.40 49.90 25.97
CA GLU A 1 27.12 49.25 25.61
C GLU A 1 27.30 48.32 24.42
N THR A 2 27.33 47.00 24.65
CA THR A 2 27.36 45.99 23.58
C THR A 2 26.12 45.12 23.73
N HIS A 3 25.11 45.42 22.90
CA HIS A 3 23.84 44.70 22.85
C HIS A 3 24.02 43.27 22.31
N LYS A 4 24.08 42.28 23.20
CA LYS A 4 23.87 40.87 22.86
C LYS A 4 22.40 40.64 22.49
N LYS A 5 22.08 40.59 21.19
CA LYS A 5 20.80 40.05 20.70
C LYS A 5 20.79 38.53 20.89
N LYS A 6 20.11 38.06 21.94
CA LYS A 6 19.74 36.64 22.07
C LYS A 6 18.71 36.31 20.99
N LYS A 7 19.12 35.54 19.98
CA LYS A 7 18.23 34.98 18.96
C LYS A 7 17.52 33.79 19.60
N VAL A 8 16.29 34.00 20.06
CA VAL A 8 15.41 32.92 20.56
C VAL A 8 14.94 32.14 19.33
N ILE A 9 15.52 30.97 19.13
CA ILE A 9 15.10 30.01 18.10
C ILE A 9 13.85 29.32 18.66
N TYR A 10 12.67 29.76 18.25
CA TYR A 10 11.43 29.02 18.47
C TYR A 10 11.41 27.83 17.51
N THR A 11 12.01 26.72 17.93
CA THR A 11 11.79 25.43 17.28
C THR A 11 10.37 24.99 17.59
N PHE A 12 9.43 25.25 16.68
CA PHE A 12 8.10 24.66 16.73
C PHE A 12 8.25 23.14 16.57
N PHE A 13 8.37 22.41 17.67
CA PHE A 13 8.05 20.98 17.68
C PHE A 13 6.55 20.88 17.44
N LYS A 14 6.16 20.78 16.17
CA LYS A 14 4.79 20.43 15.78
C LYS A 14 4.54 19.03 16.36
N LYS A 15 3.80 18.94 17.47
CA LYS A 15 3.32 17.66 18.03
C LYS A 15 2.75 16.85 16.87
N ARG A 16 3.44 15.77 16.46
CA ARG A 16 2.91 14.79 15.50
C ARG A 16 1.73 14.13 16.20
N LYS A 17 0.52 14.61 15.92
CA LYS A 17 -0.70 13.94 16.36
C LYS A 17 -0.84 12.69 15.51
N MET A 18 -0.99 11.53 16.15
CA MET A 18 -1.43 10.32 15.47
C MET A 18 -2.75 10.62 14.74
N LYS A 19 -2.85 10.14 13.50
CA LYS A 19 -4.04 10.30 12.68
C LYS A 19 -4.58 8.92 12.32
N PHE A 20 -5.89 8.78 12.41
CA PHE A 20 -6.56 7.63 11.81
C PHE A 20 -6.56 7.78 10.29
N ARG A 21 -6.19 6.70 9.58
CA ARG A 21 -6.16 6.63 8.12
C ARG A 21 -7.12 5.51 7.67
N PRO A 22 -8.24 5.82 7.02
CA PRO A 22 -9.18 4.79 6.58
C PRO A 22 -8.72 4.07 5.31
N CYS A 23 -9.19 2.85 5.08
CA CYS A 23 -8.95 2.11 3.84
C CYS A 23 -10.25 1.79 3.08
N ILE A 24 -10.14 1.58 1.77
CA ILE A 24 -11.18 1.00 0.91
C ILE A 24 -10.51 -0.07 0.05
N ASP A 25 -10.69 -1.33 0.43
CA ASP A 25 -10.20 -2.45 -0.36
C ASP A 25 -11.22 -2.80 -1.44
N LEU A 26 -10.74 -2.95 -2.68
CA LEU A 26 -11.55 -3.24 -3.85
C LEU A 26 -11.15 -4.57 -4.45
N HIS A 27 -12.13 -5.43 -4.72
CA HIS A 27 -11.92 -6.65 -5.49
C HIS A 27 -13.10 -6.88 -6.42
N SER A 28 -12.81 -7.12 -7.71
CA SER A 28 -13.82 -7.26 -8.77
C SER A 28 -14.85 -6.11 -8.78
N GLY A 29 -14.39 -4.89 -8.52
CA GLY A 29 -15.22 -3.67 -8.55
C GLY A 29 -16.11 -3.44 -7.33
N LYS A 30 -16.00 -4.29 -6.29
CA LYS A 30 -16.75 -4.14 -5.04
C LYS A 30 -15.85 -3.80 -3.87
N VAL A 31 -16.40 -3.10 -2.89
CA VAL A 31 -15.74 -2.89 -1.60
C VAL A 31 -15.73 -4.22 -0.84
N LYS A 32 -14.53 -4.78 -0.69
CA LYS A 32 -14.32 -6.12 -0.15
C LYS A 32 -12.99 -6.19 0.58
N GLN A 33 -13.05 -6.54 1.86
CA GLN A 33 -11.86 -6.81 2.67
C GLN A 33 -11.62 -8.32 2.73
N ILE A 34 -10.46 -8.75 2.22
CA ILE A 34 -10.05 -10.16 2.22
C ILE A 34 -9.12 -10.46 3.39
N VAL A 35 -8.98 -11.74 3.74
CA VAL A 35 -7.97 -12.22 4.69
C VAL A 35 -6.68 -12.48 3.93
N GLY A 36 -5.58 -11.86 4.34
CA GLY A 36 -4.32 -11.93 3.59
C GLY A 36 -3.83 -13.35 3.31
N SER A 37 -3.93 -14.27 4.27
CA SER A 37 -3.45 -15.64 4.06
C SER A 37 -4.23 -16.49 3.03
N THR A 38 -5.20 -15.96 2.29
CA THR A 38 -6.05 -16.72 1.34
C THR A 38 -5.88 -16.36 -0.13
N LEU A 39 -4.95 -15.47 -0.47
CA LEU A 39 -4.61 -15.16 -1.84
C LEU A 39 -3.72 -16.27 -2.44
N THR A 40 -4.31 -17.19 -3.21
CA THR A 40 -3.60 -18.26 -3.95
C THR A 40 -3.74 -18.06 -5.45
N ASP A 41 -2.66 -18.26 -6.19
CA ASP A 41 -2.66 -18.15 -7.65
C ASP A 41 -3.45 -19.26 -8.34
N ASP A 42 -4.46 -18.87 -9.12
CA ASP A 42 -4.94 -19.60 -10.29
C ASP A 42 -5.07 -18.66 -11.52
N GLY A 43 -4.22 -17.62 -11.61
CA GLY A 43 -4.48 -16.46 -12.47
C GLY A 43 -3.47 -16.09 -13.57
N ASP A 44 -2.15 -16.17 -13.34
CA ASP A 44 -1.21 -15.31 -14.11
C ASP A 44 -0.18 -16.03 -15.01
N ASP A 45 -0.31 -17.33 -15.26
CA ASP A 45 0.53 -18.02 -16.24
C ASP A 45 -0.14 -18.03 -17.64
N GLN A 46 -0.06 -16.92 -18.39
CA GLN A 46 -0.50 -16.87 -19.79
C GLN A 46 0.29 -17.81 -20.72
N THR A 47 1.34 -18.46 -20.23
CA THR A 47 2.19 -19.37 -21.03
C THR A 47 1.78 -20.84 -20.97
N LYS A 48 0.76 -21.24 -20.19
CA LYS A 48 0.30 -22.65 -20.10
C LYS A 48 -1.09 -22.95 -20.69
N LYS A 49 -1.79 -21.98 -21.27
CA LYS A 49 -3.18 -22.13 -21.77
C LYS A 49 -3.34 -22.68 -23.20
N GLN A 50 -2.38 -23.41 -23.77
CA GLN A 50 -2.54 -24.03 -25.09
C GLN A 50 -2.70 -25.56 -25.07
N GLN A 51 -2.66 -26.22 -23.92
CA GLN A 51 -2.94 -27.65 -23.85
C GLN A 51 -3.82 -27.95 -22.65
N GLU A 52 -5.11 -27.64 -22.77
CA GLU A 52 -6.25 -28.41 -22.24
C GLU A 52 -7.55 -27.63 -22.47
N LEU A 53 -7.92 -27.51 -23.75
CA LEU A 53 -9.31 -27.30 -24.13
C LEU A 53 -10.01 -28.66 -24.10
N LYS A 54 -10.80 -28.91 -23.05
CA LYS A 54 -12.11 -29.59 -23.09
C LYS A 54 -12.61 -29.91 -21.68
N ALA A 55 -13.56 -29.11 -21.20
CA ALA A 55 -14.88 -29.53 -20.69
C ALA A 55 -15.41 -28.51 -19.66
N SER A 56 -16.49 -27.83 -20.06
CA SER A 56 -17.57 -27.29 -19.22
C SER A 56 -17.21 -26.48 -17.96
N SER A 57 -17.22 -25.17 -18.13
CA SER A 57 -18.05 -24.20 -17.38
C SER A 57 -18.52 -24.62 -15.98
N GLU A 58 -17.83 -24.14 -14.94
CA GLU A 58 -18.40 -23.48 -13.77
C GLU A 58 -17.23 -23.01 -12.86
N GLU A 59 -17.23 -21.70 -12.59
CA GLU A 59 -16.56 -21.00 -11.49
C GLU A 59 -15.23 -21.59 -10.96
N SER A 60 -14.10 -21.07 -11.46
CA SER A 60 -12.87 -20.95 -10.66
C SER A 60 -13.14 -19.93 -9.55
N LYS A 61 -13.95 -20.31 -8.56
CA LYS A 61 -14.23 -19.51 -7.38
C LYS A 61 -12.99 -19.54 -6.52
N GLU A 62 -12.08 -18.59 -6.77
CA GLU A 62 -10.97 -18.27 -5.89
C GLU A 62 -11.53 -18.21 -4.47
N ILE A 63 -11.14 -19.16 -3.61
CA ILE A 63 -11.67 -19.26 -2.24
C ILE A 63 -10.96 -18.20 -1.39
N LEU A 64 -11.29 -16.93 -1.65
CA LEU A 64 -10.85 -15.80 -0.85
C LEU A 64 -11.71 -15.74 0.41
N SER A 65 -11.10 -16.00 1.57
CA SER A 65 -11.77 -15.75 2.84
C SER A 65 -12.02 -14.25 2.97
N THR A 66 -13.27 -13.87 3.17
CA THR A 66 -13.73 -12.49 3.14
C THR A 66 -14.16 -12.06 4.53
N ASN A 67 -13.53 -10.99 5.03
CA ASN A 67 -13.89 -10.38 6.31
C ASN A 67 -15.11 -9.47 6.19
N PHE A 68 -15.28 -8.82 5.04
CA PHE A 68 -16.36 -7.89 4.76
C PHE A 68 -16.58 -7.77 3.25
N GLU A 69 -17.82 -7.78 2.80
CA GLU A 69 -18.22 -7.43 1.42
C GLU A 69 -19.52 -6.62 1.49
N THR A 70 -19.67 -5.65 0.58
CA THR A 70 -20.86 -4.81 0.49
C THR A 70 -21.17 -4.47 -0.96
N ASN A 71 -22.44 -4.21 -1.25
CA ASN A 71 -22.87 -3.63 -2.52
C ASN A 71 -22.86 -2.08 -2.49
N ARG A 72 -22.54 -1.48 -1.34
CA ARG A 72 -22.38 -0.02 -1.24
C ARG A 72 -21.18 0.41 -2.10
N PRO A 73 -21.32 1.42 -2.98
CA PRO A 73 -20.25 1.86 -3.85
C PRO A 73 -19.08 2.47 -3.05
N ALA A 74 -17.87 2.40 -3.60
CA ALA A 74 -16.67 2.95 -2.99
C ALA A 74 -16.75 4.46 -2.73
N SER A 75 -17.45 5.19 -3.61
CA SER A 75 -17.71 6.63 -3.48
C SER A 75 -18.49 7.00 -2.21
N ASP A 76 -19.37 6.14 -1.70
CA ASP A 76 -20.11 6.42 -0.46
C ASP A 76 -19.18 6.39 0.77
N TYR A 77 -18.20 5.47 0.78
CA TYR A 77 -17.16 5.44 1.82
C TYR A 77 -16.23 6.65 1.70
N ALA A 78 -15.82 7.03 0.48
CA ALA A 78 -15.01 8.21 0.26
C ALA A 78 -15.70 9.50 0.75
N LYS A 79 -17.00 9.69 0.45
CA LYS A 79 -17.80 10.82 0.97
C LYS A 79 -17.92 10.82 2.49
N MET A 80 -18.04 9.63 3.09
CA MET A 80 -18.05 9.49 4.55
C MET A 80 -16.71 9.96 5.14
N TYR A 81 -15.59 9.55 4.55
CA TYR A 81 -14.25 9.96 4.97
C TYR A 81 -14.01 11.46 4.75
N GLU A 82 -14.53 12.03 3.66
CA GLU A 82 -14.50 13.48 3.41
C GLU A 82 -15.26 14.26 4.48
N ARG A 83 -16.51 13.87 4.77
CA ARG A 83 -17.34 14.50 5.81
C ARG A 83 -16.67 14.48 7.17
N ASP A 84 -15.94 13.40 7.47
CA ASP A 84 -15.26 13.20 8.74
C ASP A 84 -13.80 13.77 8.72
N GLU A 85 -13.42 14.49 7.66
CA GLU A 85 -12.10 15.13 7.44
C GLU A 85 -10.90 14.17 7.52
N LEU A 86 -11.12 12.90 7.14
CA LEU A 86 -10.11 11.85 7.20
C LEU A 86 -9.25 11.82 5.94
N THR A 87 -8.10 12.48 5.98
CA THR A 87 -7.14 12.57 4.86
C THR A 87 -6.09 11.46 4.88
N GLY A 88 -5.53 11.15 3.71
CA GLY A 88 -4.45 10.17 3.51
C GLY A 88 -4.84 8.73 3.82
N GLY A 89 -6.14 8.43 3.81
CA GLY A 89 -6.62 7.07 3.65
C GLY A 89 -6.30 6.54 2.25
N HIS A 90 -6.45 5.25 2.02
CA HIS A 90 -6.04 4.61 0.77
C HIS A 90 -7.11 3.71 0.17
N VAL A 91 -7.18 3.70 -1.16
CA VAL A 91 -7.97 2.77 -1.97
C VAL A 91 -7.02 1.72 -2.52
N ILE A 92 -7.20 0.44 -2.18
CA ILE A 92 -6.33 -0.65 -2.63
C ILE A 92 -7.09 -1.53 -3.63
N MET A 93 -6.56 -1.62 -4.84
CA MET A 93 -7.08 -2.50 -5.89
C MET A 93 -6.45 -3.89 -5.78
N LEU A 94 -7.25 -4.87 -5.40
CA LEU A 94 -6.87 -6.27 -5.24
C LEU A 94 -7.30 -7.05 -6.50
N GLY A 95 -6.38 -7.18 -7.45
CA GLY A 95 -6.63 -7.84 -8.72
C GLY A 95 -7.35 -6.97 -9.76
N PRO A 96 -7.78 -7.57 -10.89
CA PRO A 96 -8.43 -6.85 -11.99
C PRO A 96 -9.87 -6.41 -11.67
N GLY A 97 -10.43 -5.54 -12.52
CA GLY A 97 -11.85 -5.13 -12.47
C GLY A 97 -12.17 -4.02 -11.46
N ASN A 98 -11.16 -3.39 -10.85
CA ASN A 98 -11.37 -2.38 -9.79
C ASN A 98 -11.35 -0.93 -10.28
N THR A 99 -10.99 -0.68 -11.54
CA THR A 99 -10.69 0.66 -12.06
C THR A 99 -11.82 1.67 -11.84
N GLU A 100 -13.04 1.33 -12.23
CA GLU A 100 -14.18 2.27 -12.12
C GLU A 100 -14.59 2.50 -10.66
N ALA A 101 -14.52 1.48 -9.81
CA ALA A 101 -14.77 1.62 -8.38
C ALA A 101 -13.72 2.52 -7.72
N ALA A 102 -12.44 2.34 -8.05
CA ALA A 102 -11.36 3.18 -7.54
C ALA A 102 -11.52 4.63 -7.98
N LYS A 103 -11.75 4.89 -9.28
CA LYS A 103 -12.04 6.23 -9.80
C LYS A 103 -13.21 6.88 -9.06
N SER A 104 -14.29 6.13 -8.84
CA SER A 104 -15.48 6.66 -8.15
C SER A 104 -15.17 7.14 -6.73
N ALA A 105 -14.28 6.45 -6.00
CA ALA A 105 -13.84 6.86 -4.67
C ALA A 105 -12.96 8.11 -4.72
N LEU A 106 -11.98 8.14 -5.63
CA LEU A 106 -11.04 9.26 -5.78
C LEU A 106 -11.73 10.55 -6.21
N GLN A 107 -12.68 10.46 -7.14
CA GLN A 107 -13.47 11.61 -7.61
C GLN A 107 -14.47 12.10 -6.56
N ALA A 108 -14.92 11.21 -5.67
CA ALA A 108 -15.82 11.55 -4.58
C ALA A 108 -15.12 12.26 -3.42
N TYR A 109 -13.79 12.13 -3.29
CA TYR A 109 -12.99 12.90 -2.34
C TYR A 109 -11.64 13.31 -2.97
N PRO A 110 -11.64 14.29 -3.89
CA PRO A 110 -10.45 14.69 -4.63
C PRO A 110 -9.32 15.17 -3.70
N ASN A 111 -8.12 14.63 -3.92
CA ASN A 111 -6.92 14.84 -3.08
C ASN A 111 -7.07 14.38 -1.62
N GLY A 112 -8.14 13.67 -1.26
CA GLY A 112 -8.35 13.13 0.08
C GLY A 112 -7.73 11.75 0.30
N LEU A 113 -7.76 10.91 -0.74
CA LEU A 113 -7.36 9.49 -0.69
C LEU A 113 -6.13 9.22 -1.56
N GLN A 114 -5.39 8.17 -1.22
CA GLN A 114 -4.29 7.59 -2.00
C GLN A 114 -4.81 6.38 -2.78
N VAL A 115 -4.09 5.89 -3.79
CA VAL A 115 -4.48 4.67 -4.52
C VAL A 115 -3.31 3.72 -4.76
N GLY A 116 -3.53 2.44 -4.52
CA GLY A 116 -2.55 1.36 -4.73
C GLY A 116 -3.14 0.16 -5.46
N GLY A 117 -2.26 -0.76 -5.88
CA GLY A 117 -2.60 -1.95 -6.65
C GLY A 117 -2.30 -1.77 -8.14
N GLY A 118 -1.24 -2.41 -8.62
CA GLY A 118 -0.83 -2.36 -10.03
C GLY A 118 -0.29 -1.00 -10.52
N ILE A 119 0.11 -0.11 -9.62
CA ILE A 119 0.71 1.20 -9.96
C ILE A 119 2.11 1.01 -10.59
N ASN A 120 2.37 1.69 -11.70
CA ASN A 120 3.64 1.71 -12.43
C ASN A 120 3.81 3.03 -13.23
N GLU A 121 4.89 3.18 -14.02
CA GLU A 121 5.13 4.44 -14.76
C GLU A 121 4.01 4.78 -15.75
N THR A 122 3.42 3.76 -16.37
CA THR A 122 2.44 3.97 -17.44
C THR A 122 1.10 4.49 -16.94
N ASN A 123 0.76 4.31 -15.66
CA ASN A 123 -0.56 4.65 -15.11
C ASN A 123 -0.53 5.63 -13.93
N ALA A 124 0.63 5.89 -13.32
CA ALA A 124 0.72 6.71 -12.10
C ALA A 124 0.15 8.13 -12.28
N GLN A 125 0.48 8.81 -13.38
CA GLN A 125 -0.06 10.15 -13.67
C GLN A 125 -1.56 10.15 -13.86
N GLU A 126 -2.10 9.10 -14.50
CA GLU A 126 -3.53 8.97 -14.75
C GLU A 126 -4.31 8.88 -13.43
N TRP A 127 -3.82 8.08 -12.48
CA TRP A 127 -4.42 7.95 -11.15
C TRP A 127 -4.42 9.26 -10.35
N LEU A 128 -3.35 10.06 -10.46
CA LEU A 128 -3.33 11.40 -9.88
C LEU A 128 -4.37 12.32 -10.54
N SER A 129 -4.55 12.21 -11.87
CA SER A 129 -5.56 12.98 -12.60
C SER A 129 -7.00 12.63 -12.20
N TYR A 130 -7.24 11.39 -11.74
CA TYR A 130 -8.53 10.96 -11.19
C TYR A 130 -8.82 11.47 -9.77
N GLY A 131 -7.89 12.22 -9.17
CA GLY A 131 -8.07 12.84 -7.85
C GLY A 131 -7.33 12.13 -6.72
N ALA A 132 -6.44 11.16 -7.00
CA ALA A 132 -5.58 10.61 -5.97
C ALA A 132 -4.61 11.68 -5.44
N SER A 133 -4.50 11.77 -4.12
CA SER A 133 -3.49 12.60 -3.46
C SER A 133 -2.07 12.11 -3.74
N HIS A 134 -1.91 10.79 -3.74
CA HIS A 134 -0.67 10.04 -3.99
C HIS A 134 -1.01 8.70 -4.66
N VAL A 135 -0.02 8.12 -5.32
CA VAL A 135 -0.05 6.71 -5.72
C VAL A 135 0.82 5.88 -4.80
N ILE A 136 0.40 4.65 -4.52
CA ILE A 136 1.06 3.69 -3.65
C ILE A 136 1.67 2.60 -4.53
N VAL A 137 2.98 2.41 -4.43
CA VAL A 137 3.71 1.41 -5.23
C VAL A 137 4.32 0.33 -4.33
N THR A 138 4.25 -0.91 -4.81
CA THR A 138 4.79 -2.11 -4.15
C THR A 138 5.66 -2.92 -5.11
N SER A 139 5.13 -4.00 -5.70
CA SER A 139 5.85 -5.00 -6.49
C SER A 139 6.50 -4.45 -7.76
N TYR A 140 6.07 -3.30 -8.24
CA TYR A 140 6.70 -2.65 -9.39
C TYR A 140 8.13 -2.16 -9.07
N VAL A 141 8.38 -1.62 -7.86
CA VAL A 141 9.72 -1.16 -7.43
C VAL A 141 10.47 -2.22 -6.61
N PHE A 142 9.77 -3.13 -5.94
CA PHE A 142 10.37 -4.28 -5.28
C PHE A 142 10.33 -5.48 -6.23
N HIS A 143 11.38 -5.65 -7.04
CA HIS A 143 11.42 -6.60 -8.14
C HIS A 143 12.67 -7.49 -8.05
N HIS A 144 12.54 -8.78 -8.39
CA HIS A 144 13.61 -9.79 -8.25
C HIS A 144 14.28 -9.82 -6.87
N GLY A 145 13.49 -9.59 -5.81
CA GLY A 145 13.97 -9.61 -4.44
C GLY A 145 14.84 -8.42 -4.04
N GLN A 146 14.89 -7.35 -4.84
CA GLN A 146 15.66 -6.13 -4.59
C GLN A 146 14.82 -4.88 -4.84
N ILE A 147 15.36 -3.72 -4.48
CA ILE A 147 14.81 -2.43 -4.90
C ILE A 147 15.32 -2.13 -6.30
N ASP A 148 14.41 -1.97 -7.25
CA ASP A 148 14.71 -1.51 -8.60
C ASP A 148 14.78 0.04 -8.59
N MET A 149 16.00 0.56 -8.42
CA MET A 149 16.24 1.99 -8.31
C MET A 149 15.95 2.75 -9.61
N ASP A 150 16.09 2.11 -10.77
CA ASP A 150 15.78 2.72 -12.06
C ASP A 150 14.27 2.96 -12.17
N ARG A 151 13.46 1.95 -11.82
CA ARG A 151 11.99 2.10 -11.76
C ARG A 151 11.55 3.16 -10.75
N LEU A 152 12.15 3.16 -9.56
CA LEU A 152 11.83 4.13 -8.51
C LEU A 152 12.16 5.56 -8.96
N THR A 153 13.36 5.78 -9.49
CA THR A 153 13.80 7.11 -9.96
C THR A 153 12.97 7.59 -11.15
N ASN A 154 12.60 6.70 -12.07
CA ASN A 154 11.70 7.02 -13.18
C ASN A 154 10.32 7.46 -12.68
N LEU A 155 9.73 6.74 -11.72
CA LEU A 155 8.47 7.15 -11.10
C LEU A 155 8.59 8.52 -10.43
N VAL A 156 9.63 8.74 -9.62
CA VAL A 156 9.85 10.02 -8.94
C VAL A 156 10.02 11.17 -9.94
N SER A 157 10.73 10.94 -11.05
CA SER A 157 10.86 11.93 -12.13
C SER A 157 9.50 12.26 -12.76
N LEU A 158 8.65 11.25 -12.92
CA LEU A 158 7.36 11.37 -13.59
C LEU A 158 6.29 12.10 -12.76
N ILE A 159 6.20 11.82 -11.45
CA ILE A 159 5.11 12.32 -10.60
C ILE A 159 5.58 13.20 -9.42
N GLY A 160 6.88 13.24 -9.16
CA GLY A 160 7.46 13.87 -7.98
C GLY A 160 7.32 13.02 -6.72
N LYS A 161 8.34 13.05 -5.86
CA LYS A 161 8.33 12.27 -4.62
C LYS A 161 7.16 12.61 -3.68
N SER A 162 6.70 13.87 -3.69
CA SER A 162 5.55 14.36 -2.91
C SER A 162 4.20 13.78 -3.34
N LYS A 163 4.19 12.85 -4.30
CA LYS A 163 3.02 12.13 -4.80
C LYS A 163 3.19 10.62 -4.76
N LEU A 164 4.29 10.14 -4.19
CA LEU A 164 4.63 8.73 -4.12
C LEU A 164 4.59 8.23 -2.67
N VAL A 165 3.91 7.11 -2.47
CA VAL A 165 3.96 6.31 -1.23
C VAL A 165 4.59 4.97 -1.56
N LEU A 166 5.55 4.54 -0.74
CA LEU A 166 6.13 3.21 -0.83
C LEU A 166 5.43 2.30 0.17
N ASP A 167 4.77 1.25 -0.34
CA ASP A 167 4.19 0.22 0.52
C ASP A 167 5.22 -0.88 0.78
N LEU A 168 5.54 -1.02 2.07
CA LEU A 168 6.47 -1.95 2.64
C LEU A 168 5.69 -3.04 3.36
N SER A 169 5.10 -3.95 2.57
CA SER A 169 4.57 -5.19 3.11
C SER A 169 5.71 -6.02 3.68
N CYS A 170 5.68 -6.31 4.98
CA CYS A 170 6.83 -6.84 5.69
C CYS A 170 6.48 -8.04 6.59
N ARG A 171 7.44 -8.96 6.68
CA ARG A 171 7.30 -10.24 7.38
C ARG A 171 8.64 -10.70 7.92
N ARG A 172 8.66 -11.38 9.07
CA ARG A 172 9.86 -12.08 9.54
C ARG A 172 10.03 -13.38 8.78
N LYS A 173 11.25 -13.89 8.69
CA LYS A 173 11.46 -15.20 8.08
C LYS A 173 10.73 -16.29 8.87
N PRO A 174 10.26 -17.37 8.21
CA PRO A 174 9.54 -18.44 8.89
C PRO A 174 10.35 -19.05 10.05
N ASN A 175 9.66 -19.42 11.12
CA ASN A 175 10.22 -20.00 12.36
C ASN A 175 11.11 -19.06 13.19
N ASP A 176 11.14 -17.77 12.85
CA ASP A 176 11.82 -16.78 13.67
C ASP A 176 10.90 -16.29 14.79
N THR A 177 11.28 -16.59 16.04
CA THR A 177 10.54 -16.21 17.25
C THR A 177 11.30 -15.18 18.09
N ASP A 178 12.51 -14.79 17.67
CA ASP A 178 13.32 -13.81 18.39
C ASP A 178 12.86 -12.39 18.00
N PRO A 179 12.30 -11.59 18.93
CA PRO A 179 11.79 -10.26 18.64
C PRO A 179 12.86 -9.30 18.06
N ASN A 180 14.15 -9.60 18.18
CA ASN A 180 15.24 -8.76 17.67
C ASN A 180 15.59 -9.01 16.19
N LYS A 181 14.91 -9.95 15.54
CA LYS A 181 15.22 -10.32 14.15
C LYS A 181 14.57 -9.37 13.15
N PRO A 182 15.23 -9.16 11.99
CA PRO A 182 14.78 -8.17 11.03
C PRO A 182 13.50 -8.58 10.33
N TYR A 183 12.68 -7.58 10.03
CA TYR A 183 11.61 -7.68 9.05
C TYR A 183 12.18 -7.54 7.64
N TYR A 184 11.62 -8.27 6.69
CA TYR A 184 11.95 -8.17 5.28
C TYR A 184 10.73 -7.73 4.49
N VAL A 185 10.94 -6.92 3.47
CA VAL A 185 9.89 -6.63 2.49
C VAL A 185 9.54 -7.92 1.75
N VAL A 186 8.25 -8.19 1.61
CA VAL A 186 7.68 -9.31 0.87
C VAL A 186 6.77 -8.80 -0.22
N THR A 187 6.82 -9.46 -1.37
CA THR A 187 6.04 -9.10 -2.57
C THR A 187 5.22 -10.29 -3.03
N ASP A 188 4.44 -10.10 -4.09
CA ASP A 188 3.59 -11.13 -4.69
C ASP A 188 2.69 -11.80 -3.64
N ARG A 189 1.76 -11.00 -3.11
CA ARG A 189 0.80 -11.42 -2.07
C ARG A 189 1.50 -12.15 -0.92
N TRP A 190 2.65 -11.58 -0.53
CA TRP A 190 3.49 -11.98 0.59
C TRP A 190 4.17 -13.35 0.48
N GLN A 191 4.23 -13.91 -0.72
CA GLN A 191 4.83 -15.22 -0.98
C GLN A 191 6.32 -15.11 -1.28
N THR A 192 6.77 -13.99 -1.86
CA THR A 192 8.16 -13.80 -2.27
C THR A 192 8.90 -12.86 -1.32
N TYR A 193 9.94 -13.38 -0.64
CA TYR A 193 10.83 -12.55 0.16
C TYR A 193 11.81 -11.77 -0.72
N THR A 194 12.03 -10.51 -0.35
CA THR A 194 13.14 -9.72 -0.85
C THR A 194 14.33 -9.80 0.11
N ASN A 195 15.49 -9.34 -0.33
CA ASN A 195 16.67 -9.12 0.52
C ASN A 195 16.62 -7.77 1.25
N VAL A 196 15.56 -6.99 1.07
CA VAL A 196 15.41 -5.64 1.60
C VAL A 196 14.88 -5.73 3.03
N GLN A 197 15.71 -5.32 3.99
CA GLN A 197 15.31 -5.24 5.39
C GLN A 197 14.56 -3.94 5.67
N VAL A 198 13.51 -4.03 6.50
CA VAL A 198 12.85 -2.84 7.06
C VAL A 198 13.63 -2.45 8.31
N ASN A 199 14.41 -1.37 8.21
CA ASN A 199 15.23 -0.80 9.27
C ASN A 199 15.47 0.70 9.01
N GLU A 200 16.11 1.40 9.96
CA GLU A 200 16.35 2.85 9.87
C GLU A 200 17.12 3.24 8.61
N ASP A 201 18.17 2.51 8.24
CA ASP A 201 19.00 2.82 7.08
C ASP A 201 18.22 2.73 5.77
N THR A 202 17.47 1.64 5.57
CA THR A 202 16.61 1.46 4.39
C THR A 202 15.53 2.53 4.33
N LEU A 203 14.86 2.82 5.44
CA LEU A 203 13.81 3.84 5.49
C LEU A 203 14.36 5.24 5.20
N LYS A 204 15.54 5.56 5.74
CA LYS A 204 16.23 6.82 5.47
C LYS A 204 16.59 6.95 3.99
N GLN A 205 17.19 5.91 3.40
CA GLN A 205 17.49 5.88 1.96
C GLN A 205 16.23 6.09 1.11
N LEU A 206 15.16 5.33 1.40
CA LEU A 206 13.92 5.40 0.62
C LEU A 206 13.15 6.72 0.81
N SER A 207 13.31 7.40 1.96
CA SER A 207 12.65 8.68 2.25
C SER A 207 13.11 9.81 1.31
N GLU A 208 14.22 9.63 0.61
CA GLU A 208 14.65 10.57 -0.43
C GLU A 208 13.72 10.53 -1.66
N TYR A 209 13.00 9.42 -1.85
CA TYR A 209 12.22 9.11 -3.05
C TYR A 209 10.70 9.11 -2.84
N CYS A 210 10.19 9.12 -1.61
CA CYS A 210 8.74 9.14 -1.35
C CYS A 210 8.34 10.22 -0.33
N ASP A 211 7.04 10.49 -0.25
CA ASP A 211 6.46 11.38 0.77
C ASP A 211 6.06 10.62 2.04
N GLU A 212 5.60 9.37 1.88
CA GLU A 212 5.08 8.54 2.95
C GLU A 212 5.47 7.06 2.74
N PHE A 213 5.51 6.32 3.85
CA PHE A 213 5.60 4.86 3.86
C PHE A 213 4.27 4.29 4.34
N LEU A 214 3.75 3.30 3.63
CA LEU A 214 2.65 2.47 4.09
C LEU A 214 3.22 1.12 4.52
N VAL A 215 3.21 0.79 5.81
CA VAL A 215 3.85 -0.45 6.31
C VAL A 215 2.77 -1.46 6.69
N HIS A 216 2.76 -2.61 6.02
CA HIS A 216 1.83 -3.71 6.30
C HIS A 216 2.55 -4.86 7.02
N GLY A 217 2.09 -5.18 8.23
CA GLY A 217 2.57 -6.32 9.01
C GLY A 217 1.81 -7.60 8.68
N VAL A 218 2.32 -8.37 7.71
CA VAL A 218 1.60 -9.47 7.06
C VAL A 218 1.19 -10.59 8.01
N GLU A 219 1.94 -10.80 9.09
CA GLU A 219 1.71 -11.93 10.01
C GLU A 219 0.33 -11.88 10.68
N ASN A 220 -0.21 -10.67 10.87
CA ASN A 220 -1.50 -10.41 11.53
C ASN A 220 -2.58 -9.84 10.60
N GLU A 221 -2.27 -9.64 9.31
CA GLU A 221 -3.17 -8.99 8.37
C GLU A 221 -4.46 -9.82 8.15
N GLY A 222 -5.61 -9.18 8.37
CA GLY A 222 -6.92 -9.84 8.26
C GLY A 222 -7.26 -10.83 9.39
N LYS A 223 -6.35 -11.12 10.33
CA LYS A 223 -6.56 -12.06 11.45
C LYS A 223 -7.22 -11.44 12.68
N ARG A 224 -7.33 -10.10 12.73
CA ARG A 224 -7.89 -9.34 13.87
C ARG A 224 -7.16 -9.60 15.20
N CYS A 225 -5.86 -9.89 15.16
CA CYS A 225 -5.04 -10.22 16.34
C CYS A 225 -4.33 -9.01 16.99
N GLY A 226 -4.67 -7.77 16.59
CA GLY A 226 -3.99 -6.56 17.05
C GLY A 226 -2.77 -6.18 16.20
N ILE A 227 -2.06 -5.15 16.64
CA ILE A 227 -0.87 -4.61 15.95
C ILE A 227 0.38 -5.44 16.27
N LEU A 228 1.38 -5.38 15.39
CA LEU A 228 2.73 -5.86 15.68
C LEU A 228 3.49 -4.75 16.43
N GLU A 229 3.48 -4.80 17.76
CA GLU A 229 4.03 -3.73 18.62
C GLU A 229 5.53 -3.51 18.38
N ASP A 230 6.28 -4.60 18.20
CA ASP A 230 7.70 -4.59 17.90
C ASP A 230 8.03 -3.93 16.54
N LEU A 231 7.21 -4.18 15.52
CA LEU A 231 7.30 -3.49 14.24
C LEU A 231 7.03 -1.99 14.40
N VAL A 232 6.03 -1.60 15.20
CA VAL A 232 5.75 -0.18 15.46
C VAL A 232 6.93 0.49 16.18
N VAL A 233 7.52 -0.17 17.18
CA VAL A 233 8.72 0.34 17.88
C VAL A 233 9.91 0.49 16.92
N LEU A 234 10.08 -0.44 15.97
CA LEU A 234 11.12 -0.36 14.95
C LEU A 234 10.95 0.86 14.02
N LEU A 235 9.72 1.30 13.77
CA LEU A 235 9.41 2.43 12.88
C LEU A 235 9.56 3.82 13.56
N GLY A 236 9.69 3.86 14.90
CA GLY A 236 9.88 5.07 15.70
C GLY A 236 8.59 5.78 16.12
#